data_AF-A0A183M3F6-F1
#
_entry.id   AF-A0A183M3F6-F1
#
_cell.length_a   1.000
_cell.length_b   1.000
_cell.length_c   1.000
_cell.angle_alpha   90.00
_cell.angle_beta   90.00
_cell.angle_gamma   90.00
#
_symmetry.space_group_name_H-M   'P 1'
#
loop_
_entity.id
_entity.type
_entity.pdbx_description
1 polymer ?
#
loop_
_entity_poly.entity_id
_entity_poly.type
_entity_poly.pdbx_seq_one_letter_code
_entity_poly.pdbx_strand_id
1 'polypeptide(L)'
;MDDNNDDAPLETSFKEFKKKKIYLTENLKSVYQDGIQSLKRKQNRKSDPRFDPRVDGICYVDDWEFLEDERAKTLKKLKKMLRQNLDSDKRKEVTDALHLVRQRIATAKDRKFRKQFMDKLQKEQIENLESGRSVRFIPRAELRKLVQNERLAHMSKRQKERYLNRKKRRFTSDDK
;
A
#
# COMPACT_ATOMS: atom_id res chain seq x y z
N MET A 1 7.79 -32.91 37.38
CA MET A 1 6.51 -33.49 37.80
C MET A 1 6.00 -32.58 38.91
N ASP A 2 5.22 -31.56 38.57
CA ASP A 2 4.52 -30.72 39.54
C ASP A 2 3.07 -30.62 39.08
N ASP A 3 2.31 -31.69 39.35
CA ASP A 3 0.86 -31.77 39.23
C ASP A 3 0.21 -31.01 40.40
N ASN A 4 0.29 -29.68 40.39
CA ASN A 4 -0.64 -28.85 41.19
C ASN A 4 -1.83 -28.47 40.31
N ASN A 5 -2.63 -29.49 39.96
CA ASN A 5 -3.92 -29.33 39.30
C ASN A 5 -5.01 -29.03 40.33
N ASP A 6 -4.92 -27.86 40.97
CA ASP A 6 -6.09 -27.27 41.63
C ASP A 6 -6.85 -26.42 40.62
N ASP A 7 -7.38 -27.06 39.56
CA ASP A 7 -8.36 -26.43 38.66
C ASP A 7 -9.75 -26.46 39.31
N ALA A 8 -9.81 -26.07 40.59
CA ALA A 8 -11.04 -26.01 41.35
C ALA A 8 -11.93 -24.88 40.80
N PRO A 9 -13.25 -25.09 40.73
CA PRO A 9 -14.17 -24.04 40.28
C PRO A 9 -14.04 -22.81 41.18
N LEU A 10 -13.95 -21.62 40.57
CA LEU A 10 -13.94 -20.36 41.31
C LEU A 10 -15.28 -20.18 42.04
N GLU A 11 -15.26 -20.32 43.35
CA GLU A 11 -16.38 -19.96 44.20
C GLU A 11 -16.54 -18.44 44.20
N THR A 12 -17.68 -17.95 43.70
CA THR A 12 -17.97 -16.52 43.64
C THR A 12 -19.42 -16.25 44.03
N SER A 13 -19.67 -15.09 44.63
CA SER A 13 -21.02 -14.73 45.06
C SER A 13 -21.92 -14.42 43.86
N PHE A 14 -23.22 -14.71 43.96
CA PHE A 14 -24.19 -14.45 42.88
C PHE A 14 -24.25 -12.96 42.46
N LYS A 15 -23.97 -12.04 43.40
CA LYS A 15 -23.88 -10.59 43.13
C LYS A 15 -22.66 -10.25 42.29
N GLU A 16 -21.53 -10.91 42.54
CA GLU A 16 -20.33 -10.75 41.72
C GLU A 16 -20.53 -11.39 40.35
N PHE A 17 -21.13 -12.59 40.31
CA PHE A 17 -21.42 -13.32 39.07
C PHE A 17 -22.18 -12.47 38.05
N LYS A 18 -23.15 -11.67 38.50
CA LYS A 18 -23.87 -10.72 37.63
C LYS A 18 -23.02 -9.57 37.07
N LYS A 19 -21.88 -9.23 37.69
CA LYS A 19 -21.02 -8.10 37.30
C LYS A 19 -19.92 -8.48 36.31
N LYS A 20 -19.37 -9.70 36.35
CA LYS A 20 -18.30 -10.12 35.43
C LYS A 20 -18.88 -10.98 34.30
N LYS A 21 -18.43 -10.73 33.06
CA LYS A 21 -18.91 -11.47 31.88
C LYS A 21 -18.34 -12.89 31.76
N ILE A 22 -17.17 -13.18 32.36
CA ILE A 22 -16.50 -14.47 32.22
C ILE A 22 -15.72 -14.78 33.51
N TYR A 23 -15.92 -15.99 34.04
CA TYR A 23 -15.17 -16.56 35.17
C TYR A 23 -14.34 -17.73 34.64
N LEU A 24 -13.02 -17.59 34.70
CA LEU A 24 -12.06 -18.60 34.29
C LEU A 24 -11.15 -18.90 35.46
N THR A 25 -10.80 -20.17 35.64
CA THR A 25 -9.76 -20.60 36.56
C THR A 25 -8.44 -19.92 36.20
N GLU A 26 -7.50 -19.86 37.16
CA GLU A 26 -6.24 -19.13 36.95
C GLU A 26 -5.46 -19.65 35.73
N ASN A 27 -5.48 -20.97 35.53
CA ASN A 27 -4.91 -21.64 34.37
C ASN A 27 -5.62 -21.27 33.06
N LEU A 28 -6.96 -21.27 33.05
CA LEU A 28 -7.73 -20.88 31.86
C LEU A 28 -7.63 -19.38 31.55
N LYS A 29 -7.38 -18.54 32.56
CA LYS A 29 -7.27 -17.08 32.40
C LYS A 29 -6.01 -16.69 31.63
N SER A 30 -4.87 -17.35 31.88
CA SER A 30 -3.63 -17.11 31.15
C SER A 30 -3.77 -17.52 29.67
N VAL A 31 -4.30 -18.72 29.41
CA VAL A 31 -4.57 -19.23 28.07
C VAL A 31 -5.56 -18.34 27.31
N TYR A 32 -6.61 -17.86 27.99
CA TYR A 32 -7.57 -16.94 27.40
C TYR A 32 -6.95 -15.58 27.05
N GLN A 33 -6.10 -15.03 27.94
CA GLN A 33 -5.39 -13.79 27.67
C GLN A 33 -4.41 -13.93 26.50
N ASP A 34 -3.64 -15.02 26.44
CA ASP A 34 -2.73 -15.33 25.34
C ASP A 34 -3.48 -15.55 24.02
N GLY A 35 -4.62 -16.25 24.09
CA GLY A 35 -5.53 -16.43 22.96
C GLY A 35 -6.06 -15.10 22.42
N ILE A 36 -6.53 -14.21 23.31
CA ILE A 36 -6.96 -12.86 22.93
C ILE A 36 -5.81 -12.04 22.34
N GLN A 37 -4.62 -12.08 22.93
CA GLN A 37 -3.47 -11.35 22.41
C GLN A 37 -3.07 -11.87 21.03
N SER A 38 -3.09 -13.18 20.82
CA SER A 38 -2.85 -13.81 19.51
C SER A 38 -3.90 -13.40 18.47
N LEU A 39 -5.18 -13.40 18.84
CA LEU A 39 -6.28 -12.93 18.00
C LEU A 39 -6.14 -11.45 17.63
N LYS A 40 -5.83 -10.58 18.60
CA LYS A 40 -5.57 -9.15 18.35
C LYS A 40 -4.36 -8.94 17.43
N ARG A 41 -3.29 -9.73 17.62
CA ARG A 41 -2.11 -9.68 16.73
C ARG A 41 -2.44 -10.13 15.30
N LYS A 42 -3.32 -11.13 15.13
CA LYS A 42 -3.79 -11.58 13.82
C LYS A 42 -4.75 -10.58 13.17
N GLN A 43 -5.67 -9.98 13.92
CA GLN A 43 -6.56 -8.92 13.44
C GLN A 43 -5.81 -7.65 13.01
N ASN A 44 -4.71 -7.31 13.69
CA ASN A 44 -3.90 -6.14 13.35
C ASN A 44 -2.97 -6.35 12.14
N ARG A 45 -2.80 -7.59 11.67
CA ARG A 45 -2.12 -7.86 10.40
C ARG A 45 -3.15 -7.66 9.29
N LYS A 46 -3.05 -6.56 8.55
CA LYS A 46 -3.77 -6.41 7.29
C LYS A 46 -3.41 -7.61 6.42
N SER A 47 -4.40 -8.45 6.10
CA SER A 47 -4.23 -9.60 5.23
C SER A 47 -3.74 -9.07 3.89
N ASP A 48 -2.63 -9.61 3.38
CA ASP A 48 -2.19 -9.28 2.04
C ASP A 48 -3.24 -9.86 1.06
N PRO A 49 -3.95 -9.02 0.29
CA PRO A 49 -5.09 -9.44 -0.54
C PRO A 49 -4.70 -10.48 -1.59
N ARG A 50 -3.41 -10.63 -1.90
CA ARG A 50 -2.89 -11.71 -2.76
C ARG A 50 -3.12 -13.10 -2.21
N PHE A 51 -3.26 -13.21 -0.89
CA PHE A 51 -3.46 -14.45 -0.18
C PHE A 51 -4.85 -14.52 0.47
N ASP A 52 -5.75 -13.59 0.13
CA ASP A 52 -7.14 -13.62 0.57
C ASP A 52 -7.97 -14.47 -0.42
N PRO A 53 -8.49 -15.64 -0.01
CA PRO A 53 -9.26 -16.50 -0.90
C PRO A 53 -10.61 -15.89 -1.32
N ARG A 54 -11.04 -14.77 -0.72
CA ARG A 54 -12.25 -14.04 -1.12
C ARG A 54 -12.00 -13.06 -2.27
N VAL A 55 -10.73 -12.81 -2.57
CA VAL A 55 -10.28 -11.96 -3.66
C VAL A 55 -10.12 -12.87 -4.88
N ASP A 56 -11.23 -13.32 -5.47
CA ASP A 56 -11.30 -14.09 -6.73
C ASP A 56 -10.83 -13.23 -7.92
N GLY A 57 -9.56 -12.83 -7.93
CA GLY A 57 -8.93 -12.04 -9.00
C GLY A 57 -9.36 -10.57 -9.09
N ILE A 58 -10.39 -10.13 -8.35
CA ILE A 58 -10.82 -8.72 -8.33
C ILE A 58 -9.93 -7.92 -7.38
N CYS A 59 -8.91 -7.29 -7.96
CA CYS A 59 -7.94 -6.47 -7.24
C CYS A 59 -8.48 -5.04 -7.00
N TYR A 60 -9.09 -4.79 -5.83
CA TYR A 60 -9.43 -3.43 -5.42
C TYR A 60 -8.17 -2.70 -4.97
N VAL A 61 -7.86 -1.57 -5.60
CA VAL A 61 -6.62 -0.80 -5.35
C VAL A 61 -6.51 -0.34 -3.89
N ASP A 62 -7.65 -0.09 -3.25
CA ASP A 62 -7.74 0.44 -1.89
C ASP A 62 -7.26 -0.59 -0.86
N ASP A 63 -7.44 -1.89 -1.15
CA ASP A 63 -6.93 -2.99 -0.31
C ASP A 63 -5.40 -3.01 -0.24
N TRP A 64 -4.71 -2.31 -1.14
CA TRP A 64 -3.25 -2.26 -1.22
C TRP A 64 -2.65 -0.97 -0.67
N GLU A 65 -3.46 -0.06 -0.12
CA GLU A 65 -2.96 1.21 0.44
C GLU A 65 -1.95 0.98 1.56
N PHE A 66 -2.06 -0.13 2.31
CA PHE A 66 -1.07 -0.47 3.35
C PHE A 66 0.34 -0.70 2.78
N LEU A 67 0.47 -1.05 1.50
CA LEU A 67 1.77 -1.15 0.85
C LEU A 67 2.45 0.21 0.71
N GLU A 68 1.73 1.33 0.71
CA GLU A 68 2.37 2.66 0.71
C GLU A 68 3.18 2.87 2.00
N ASP A 69 2.59 2.55 3.15
CA ASP A 69 3.26 2.63 4.45
C ASP A 69 4.43 1.65 4.56
N GLU A 70 4.26 0.42 4.07
CA GLU A 70 5.36 -0.56 4.04
C GLU A 70 6.50 -0.11 3.12
N ARG A 71 6.20 0.45 1.94
CA ARG A 71 7.21 1.02 1.04
C ARG A 71 7.93 2.21 1.69
N ALA A 72 7.22 3.04 2.47
CA ALA A 72 7.83 4.15 3.20
C ALA A 72 8.77 3.64 4.32
N LYS A 73 8.34 2.64 5.08
CA LYS A 73 9.15 1.99 6.13
C LYS A 73 10.40 1.33 5.55
N THR A 74 10.25 0.55 4.48
CA THR A 74 11.38 -0.09 3.78
C THR A 74 12.35 0.94 3.21
N LEU A 75 11.85 2.01 2.59
CA LEU A 75 12.69 3.10 2.07
C LEU A 75 13.49 3.79 3.18
N LYS A 76 12.89 4.03 4.36
CA LYS A 76 13.59 4.59 5.53
C LYS A 76 14.66 3.62 6.04
N LYS A 77 14.35 2.32 6.12
CA LYS A 77 15.28 1.27 6.56
C LYS A 77 16.48 1.15 5.63
N LEU A 78 16.26 1.04 4.31
CA LEU A 78 17.33 0.95 3.31
C LEU A 78 18.23 2.19 3.30
N LYS A 79 17.65 3.39 3.41
CA LYS A 79 18.43 4.63 3.57
C LYS A 79 19.28 4.64 4.83
N LYS A 80 18.77 4.11 5.95
CA LYS A 80 19.52 4.01 7.20
C LYS A 80 20.68 3.02 7.08
N MET A 81 20.45 1.87 6.43
CA MET A 81 21.50 0.87 6.18
C MET A 81 22.65 1.45 5.35
N LEU A 82 22.38 2.25 4.33
CA LEU A 82 23.44 2.92 3.53
C LEU A 82 24.28 3.94 4.30
N ARG A 83 23.87 4.36 5.50
CA ARG A 83 24.67 5.24 6.37
C ARG A 83 25.61 4.46 7.29
N GLN A 84 25.46 3.14 7.37
CA GLN A 84 26.32 2.28 8.15
C GLN A 84 27.52 1.83 7.32
N ASN A 85 28.60 1.43 8.00
CA ASN A 85 29.74 0.79 7.33
C ASN A 85 29.33 -0.61 6.91
N LEU A 86 28.88 -0.73 5.66
CA LEU A 86 28.54 -1.98 5.00
C LEU A 86 29.67 -2.40 4.07
N ASP A 87 29.81 -3.70 3.91
CA ASP A 87 30.62 -4.30 2.86
C ASP A 87 30.15 -3.85 1.46
N SER A 88 31.06 -3.86 0.49
CA SER A 88 30.84 -3.36 -0.88
C SER A 88 29.66 -4.05 -1.56
N ASP A 89 29.57 -5.37 -1.44
CA ASP A 89 28.51 -6.15 -2.10
C ASP A 89 27.15 -5.95 -1.42
N LYS A 90 27.12 -5.96 -0.08
CA LYS A 90 25.91 -5.60 0.68
C LYS A 90 25.45 -4.18 0.39
N ARG A 91 26.37 -3.25 0.15
CA ARG A 91 26.04 -1.88 -0.24
C ARG A 91 25.38 -1.83 -1.61
N LYS A 92 25.87 -2.60 -2.59
CA LYS A 92 25.23 -2.72 -3.92
C LYS A 92 23.82 -3.29 -3.82
N GLU A 93 23.63 -4.38 -3.09
CA GLU A 93 22.31 -5.00 -2.86
C GLU A 93 21.32 -4.00 -2.26
N VAL A 94 21.75 -3.25 -1.22
CA VAL A 94 20.90 -2.23 -0.58
C VAL A 94 20.60 -1.08 -1.54
N THR A 95 21.54 -0.67 -2.40
CA THR A 95 21.27 0.36 -3.42
C THR A 95 20.29 -0.11 -4.49
N ASP A 96 20.37 -1.35 -4.93
CA ASP A 96 19.47 -1.92 -5.93
C ASP A 96 18.06 -2.08 -5.37
N ALA A 97 17.94 -2.61 -4.14
CA ALA A 97 16.68 -2.65 -3.41
C ALA A 97 16.07 -1.25 -3.25
N LEU A 98 16.88 -0.25 -2.94
CA LEU A 98 16.42 1.14 -2.83
C LEU A 98 15.94 1.69 -4.17
N HIS A 99 16.63 1.36 -5.27
CA HIS A 99 16.22 1.72 -6.62
C HIS A 99 14.85 1.13 -6.97
N LEU A 100 14.66 -0.17 -6.71
CA LEU A 100 13.40 -0.87 -6.96
C LEU A 100 12.24 -0.26 -6.16
N VAL A 101 12.43 0.05 -4.87
CA VAL A 101 11.40 0.69 -4.05
C VAL A 101 11.05 2.07 -4.61
N ARG A 102 12.03 2.88 -5.02
CA ARG A 102 11.78 4.18 -5.65
C ARG A 102 11.01 4.05 -6.96
N GLN A 103 11.35 3.06 -7.79
CA GLN A 103 10.65 2.78 -9.04
C GLN A 103 9.19 2.41 -8.77
N ARG A 104 8.93 1.51 -7.81
CA ARG A 104 7.56 1.11 -7.43
C ARG A 104 6.73 2.29 -6.93
N ILE A 105 7.32 3.18 -6.12
CA ILE A 105 6.65 4.41 -5.66
C ILE A 105 6.33 5.33 -6.86
N ALA A 106 7.27 5.51 -7.79
CA ALA A 106 7.05 6.32 -8.98
C ALA A 106 5.93 5.74 -9.87
N THR A 107 5.91 4.42 -10.08
CA THR A 107 4.84 3.73 -10.83
C THR A 107 3.48 3.87 -10.16
N ALA A 108 3.41 3.77 -8.82
CA ALA A 108 2.16 3.96 -8.09
C ALA A 108 1.61 5.38 -8.27
N LYS A 109 2.47 6.40 -8.12
CA LYS A 109 2.11 7.80 -8.38
C LYS A 109 1.65 8.01 -9.82
N ASP A 110 2.33 7.38 -10.79
CA ASP A 110 1.97 7.44 -12.20
C ASP A 110 0.57 6.87 -12.47
N ARG A 111 0.26 5.71 -11.88
CA ARG A 111 -1.06 5.08 -11.98
C ARG A 111 -2.14 5.93 -11.35
N LYS A 112 -1.90 6.47 -10.14
CA LYS A 112 -2.85 7.35 -9.44
C LYS A 112 -3.15 8.59 -10.26
N PHE A 113 -2.13 9.24 -10.80
CA PHE A 113 -2.28 10.39 -11.69
C PHE A 113 -3.12 10.07 -12.93
N ARG A 114 -2.81 8.95 -13.60
CA ARG A 114 -3.57 8.52 -14.78
C ARG A 114 -5.03 8.24 -14.44
N LYS A 115 -5.30 7.50 -13.36
CA LYS A 115 -6.66 7.22 -12.89
C LYS A 115 -7.42 8.53 -12.66
N GLN A 116 -6.87 9.44 -11.86
CA GLN A 116 -7.49 10.75 -11.59
C GLN A 116 -7.76 11.56 -12.85
N PHE A 117 -6.86 11.56 -13.82
CA PHE A 117 -7.07 12.25 -15.08
C PHE A 117 -8.17 11.61 -15.93
N MET A 118 -8.21 10.27 -16.01
CA MET A 118 -9.26 9.55 -16.73
C MET A 118 -10.63 9.73 -16.06
N ASP A 119 -10.68 9.71 -14.73
CA ASP A 119 -11.90 9.94 -13.97
C ASP A 119 -12.44 11.36 -14.20
N LYS A 120 -11.55 12.38 -14.33
CA LYS A 120 -11.95 13.75 -14.70
C LYS A 120 -12.55 13.80 -16.10
N LEU A 121 -11.86 13.23 -17.09
CA LEU A 121 -12.38 13.18 -18.47
C LEU A 121 -13.73 12.47 -18.54
N GLN A 122 -13.88 11.36 -17.81
CA GLN A 122 -15.15 10.63 -17.77
C GLN A 122 -16.26 11.46 -17.14
N LYS A 123 -15.98 12.19 -16.05
CA LYS A 123 -16.95 13.10 -15.43
C LYS A 123 -17.38 14.21 -16.39
N GLU A 124 -16.45 14.85 -17.08
CA GLU A 124 -16.75 15.86 -18.10
C GLU A 124 -17.60 15.29 -19.25
N GLN A 125 -17.34 14.04 -19.65
CA GLN A 125 -18.15 13.36 -20.66
C GLN A 125 -19.57 13.10 -20.15
N ILE A 126 -19.74 12.61 -18.92
CA ILE A 126 -21.06 12.38 -18.31
C ILE A 126 -21.84 13.69 -18.22
N GLU A 127 -21.20 14.77 -17.76
CA GLU A 127 -21.84 16.10 -17.62
C GLU A 127 -22.27 16.69 -18.98
N ASN A 128 -21.47 16.45 -20.04
CA ASN A 128 -21.88 16.80 -21.40
C ASN A 128 -23.08 15.98 -21.88
N LEU A 129 -23.15 14.68 -21.58
CA LEU A 129 -24.32 13.86 -21.91
C LEU A 129 -25.57 14.31 -21.15
N GLU A 130 -25.44 14.60 -19.85
CA GLU A 130 -26.54 15.09 -19.00
C GLU A 130 -27.08 16.45 -19.47
N SER A 131 -26.22 17.30 -20.01
CA SER A 131 -26.61 18.58 -20.61
C SER A 131 -27.12 18.46 -22.07
N GLY A 132 -27.27 17.25 -22.60
CA GLY A 132 -27.76 16.98 -23.95
C GLY A 132 -26.75 17.27 -25.07
N ARG A 133 -25.47 17.47 -24.72
CA ARG A 133 -24.38 17.68 -25.69
C ARG A 133 -23.81 16.34 -26.13
N SER A 134 -23.43 16.26 -27.41
CA SER A 134 -22.79 15.07 -27.96
C SER A 134 -21.37 14.90 -27.41
N VAL A 135 -21.03 13.68 -26.98
CA VAL A 135 -19.68 13.32 -26.55
C VAL A 135 -18.94 12.60 -27.66
N ARG A 136 -17.76 13.11 -28.00
CA ARG A 136 -16.86 12.45 -28.95
C ARG A 136 -15.95 11.45 -28.24
N PHE A 137 -15.81 10.26 -28.83
CA PHE A 137 -14.81 9.29 -28.41
C PHE A 137 -13.40 9.82 -28.67
N ILE A 138 -12.54 9.82 -27.64
CA ILE A 138 -11.14 10.25 -27.74
C ILE A 138 -10.29 9.03 -28.13
N PRO A 139 -9.63 9.03 -29.30
CA PRO A 139 -8.71 7.97 -29.69
C PRO A 139 -7.57 7.81 -28.69
N ARG A 140 -7.08 6.57 -28.53
CA ARG A 140 -5.99 6.26 -27.58
C ARG A 140 -4.72 7.09 -27.81
N ALA A 141 -4.41 7.45 -29.04
CA ALA A 141 -3.25 8.27 -29.37
C ALA A 141 -3.39 9.71 -28.84
N GLU A 142 -4.56 10.30 -28.97
CA GLU A 142 -4.87 11.64 -28.46
C GLU A 142 -4.89 11.63 -26.93
N LEU A 143 -5.50 10.61 -26.33
CA LEU A 143 -5.52 10.43 -24.88
C LEU A 143 -4.11 10.37 -24.27
N ARG A 144 -3.17 9.68 -24.94
CA ARG A 144 -1.77 9.66 -24.51
C ARG A 144 -1.12 11.05 -24.56
N LYS A 145 -1.42 11.85 -25.60
CA LYS A 145 -0.92 13.23 -25.70
C LYS A 145 -1.51 14.12 -24.61
N LEU A 146 -2.81 14.00 -24.33
CA LEU A 146 -3.48 14.75 -23.26
C LEU A 146 -2.88 14.45 -21.89
N VAL A 147 -2.72 13.17 -21.53
CA VAL A 147 -2.07 12.74 -20.28
C VAL A 147 -0.64 13.30 -20.18
N GLN A 148 0.09 13.33 -21.30
CA GLN A 148 1.45 13.86 -21.32
C GLN A 148 1.46 15.39 -21.11
N ASN A 149 0.55 16.12 -21.75
CA ASN A 149 0.43 17.57 -21.62
C ASN A 149 0.05 17.96 -20.18
N GLU A 150 -0.95 17.28 -19.60
CA GLU A 150 -1.36 17.48 -18.21
C GLU A 150 -0.20 17.22 -17.24
N ARG A 151 0.55 16.15 -17.48
CA ARG A 151 1.73 15.83 -16.67
C ARG A 151 2.79 16.92 -16.76
N LEU A 152 3.05 17.42 -17.97
CA LEU A 152 3.99 18.51 -18.18
C LEU A 152 3.46 19.80 -17.53
N ALA A 153 2.16 20.05 -17.49
CA ALA A 153 1.56 21.20 -16.82
C ALA A 153 1.88 21.19 -15.31
N HIS A 154 1.75 20.04 -14.65
CA HIS A 154 2.02 19.86 -13.22
C HIS A 154 3.51 19.90 -12.82
N MET A 155 4.45 19.78 -13.76
CA MET A 155 5.88 19.83 -13.46
C MET A 155 6.40 21.26 -13.27
N SER A 156 7.43 21.45 -12.46
CA SER A 156 8.14 22.73 -12.40
C SER A 156 9.00 22.97 -13.65
N LYS A 157 9.35 24.23 -13.96
CA LYS A 157 10.18 24.58 -15.15
C LYS A 157 11.46 23.72 -15.24
N ARG A 158 12.21 23.63 -14.13
CA ARG A 158 13.43 22.81 -14.02
C ARG A 158 13.18 21.31 -14.23
N GLN A 159 12.03 20.80 -13.77
CA GLN A 159 11.65 19.40 -13.97
C GLN A 159 11.28 19.12 -15.43
N LYS A 160 10.54 20.04 -16.07
CA LYS A 160 10.19 19.96 -17.49
C LYS A 160 11.45 19.91 -18.35
N GLU A 161 12.41 20.81 -18.12
CA GLU A 161 13.69 20.83 -18.84
C GLU A 161 14.45 19.51 -18.68
N ARG A 162 14.59 19.00 -17.46
CA ARG A 162 15.25 17.71 -17.21
C ARG A 162 14.56 16.56 -17.91
N TYR A 163 13.22 16.53 -17.89
CA TYR A 163 12.43 15.51 -18.56
C TYR A 163 12.62 15.55 -20.08
N LEU A 164 12.52 16.73 -20.68
CA LEU A 164 12.72 16.94 -22.12
C LEU A 164 14.16 16.60 -22.54
N ASN A 165 15.17 17.00 -21.77
CA ASN A 165 16.57 16.67 -22.05
C ASN A 165 16.83 15.17 -21.96
N ARG A 166 16.24 14.47 -20.99
CA ARG A 166 16.31 13.00 -20.91
C ARG A 166 15.63 12.34 -22.12
N LYS A 167 14.49 12.89 -22.58
CA LYS A 167 13.80 12.40 -23.76
C LYS A 167 14.67 12.57 -25.00
N LYS A 168 15.23 13.76 -25.23
CA LYS A 168 16.15 14.05 -26.34
C LYS A 168 17.32 13.06 -26.38
N ARG A 169 17.98 12.85 -25.23
CA ARG A 169 19.12 11.93 -25.13
C ARG A 169 18.81 10.49 -25.52
N ARG A 170 17.60 10.00 -25.23
CA ARG A 170 17.18 8.63 -25.59
C ARG A 170 17.00 8.46 -27.09
N PHE A 171 16.42 9.45 -27.77
CA PHE A 171 16.23 9.37 -29.21
C PHE A 171 17.55 9.56 -29.97
N THR A 172 18.47 10.39 -29.46
CA THR A 172 19.80 10.56 -30.08
C THR A 172 20.76 9.39 -29.87
N SER A 173 20.50 8.49 -28.91
CA SER A 173 21.33 7.31 -28.65
C SER A 173 20.94 6.10 -29.49
N ASP A 174 19.72 6.09 -30.05
CA ASP A 174 19.24 5.00 -30.92
C ASP A 174 19.66 5.22 -32.40
N ASP A 175 20.21 6.40 -32.74
CA ASP A 175 20.73 6.77 -34.06
C ASP A 175 22.26 6.55 -34.20
N LYS A 176 22.90 5.81 -33.28
CA LYS A 176 24.32 5.41 -33.32
C LYS A 176 24.46 3.92 -33.08
#